data_AF-A0A925JZE7-F1
#
_entry.id   AF-A0A925JZE7-F1
#
_cell.length_a   1.000
_cell.length_b   1.000
_cell.length_c   1.000
_cell.angle_alpha   90.00
_cell.angle_beta   90.00
_cell.angle_gamma   90.00
#
_symmetry.space_group_name_H-M   'P 1'
#
loop_
_entity.id
_entity.type
_entity.pdbx_description
1 polymer ?
#
loop_
_entity_poly.entity_id
_entity_poly.type
_entity_poly.pdbx_seq_one_letter_code
_entity_poly.pdbx_strand_id
1 'polypeptide(L)'
;MATSPYNSKLGITMTRDELMPALVEYTHAIHQALETESDHLNRPRYLGHLAMAARIFMYLHLEGSREKLEQILRLENRSHAQTLPGAVAVTTRDAWRLLVPKLAAYIEQA
;
A
#
# COMPACT_ATOMS: atom_id res chain seq x y z
N MET A 1 17.36 6.74 -33.76
CA MET A 1 16.76 6.89 -32.41
C MET A 1 15.44 6.15 -32.42
N ALA A 2 15.37 5.00 -31.75
CA ALA A 2 14.15 4.19 -31.70
C ALA A 2 13.17 4.84 -30.70
N THR A 3 12.03 5.27 -31.21
CA THR A 3 10.88 5.68 -30.41
C THR A 3 10.27 4.44 -29.77
N SER A 4 10.21 4.42 -28.44
CA SER A 4 9.57 3.34 -27.68
C SER A 4 8.08 3.23 -28.06
N PRO A 5 7.57 2.05 -28.44
CA PRO A 5 6.22 1.86 -28.96
C PRO A 5 5.12 1.83 -27.89
N TYR A 6 5.42 2.19 -26.64
CA TYR A 6 4.38 2.35 -25.61
C TYR A 6 3.68 3.71 -25.74
N ASN A 7 3.00 3.86 -26.86
CA ASN A 7 2.10 4.95 -27.18
C ASN A 7 0.79 4.74 -26.38
N SER A 8 0.56 5.59 -25.39
CA SER A 8 -0.67 6.39 -25.28
C SER A 8 -2.00 5.69 -25.57
N LYS A 9 -2.40 4.71 -24.75
CA LYS A 9 -3.80 4.28 -24.69
C LYS A 9 -4.26 4.22 -23.24
N LEU A 10 -5.06 5.24 -22.88
CA LEU A 10 -5.62 5.59 -21.58
C LEU A 10 -4.67 6.43 -20.70
N GLY A 11 -4.73 7.75 -20.88
CA GLY A 11 -4.20 8.74 -19.94
C GLY A 11 -5.02 8.76 -18.65
N ILE A 12 -5.02 7.63 -17.92
CA ILE A 12 -5.61 7.55 -16.58
C ILE A 12 -4.47 7.89 -15.62
N THR A 13 -4.35 9.18 -15.32
CA THR A 13 -3.51 9.66 -14.23
C THR A 13 -4.14 9.14 -12.94
N MET A 14 -3.39 8.38 -12.14
CA MET A 14 -3.84 7.91 -10.83
C MET A 14 -3.86 9.11 -9.89
N THR A 15 -5.05 9.62 -9.62
CA THR A 15 -5.25 10.71 -8.67
C THR A 15 -5.25 10.21 -7.23
N ARG A 16 -5.06 11.13 -6.29
CA ARG A 16 -5.22 10.84 -4.85
C ARG A 16 -6.59 10.23 -4.55
N ASP A 17 -7.63 10.78 -5.18
CA ASP A 17 -9.02 10.39 -4.93
C ASP A 17 -9.32 8.98 -5.48
N GLU A 18 -8.62 8.55 -6.54
CA GLU A 18 -8.70 7.17 -7.06
C GLU A 18 -7.87 6.16 -6.24
N LEU A 19 -6.79 6.62 -5.58
CA LEU A 19 -5.99 5.81 -4.67
C LEU A 19 -6.68 5.59 -3.32
N MET A 20 -7.48 6.56 -2.87
CA MET A 20 -8.08 6.56 -1.53
C MET A 20 -8.95 5.33 -1.24
N PRO A 21 -9.85 4.87 -2.14
CA PRO A 21 -10.63 3.66 -1.90
C PRO A 21 -9.76 2.42 -1.63
N ALA A 22 -8.67 2.25 -2.38
CA ALA A 22 -7.77 1.12 -2.18
C ALA A 22 -7.00 1.20 -0.85
N LEU A 23 -6.65 2.41 -0.40
CA LEU A 23 -6.06 2.61 0.92
C LEU A 23 -7.05 2.31 2.05
N VAL A 24 -8.32 2.69 1.88
CA VAL A 24 -9.41 2.36 2.82
C VAL A 24 -9.63 0.85 2.88
N GLU A 25 -9.73 0.17 1.74
CA GLU A 25 -9.88 -1.29 1.68
C GLU A 25 -8.71 -2.01 2.36
N TYR A 26 -7.47 -1.58 2.07
CA TYR A 26 -6.28 -2.10 2.75
C TYR A 26 -6.41 -1.93 4.26
N THR A 27 -6.67 -0.71 4.73
CA THR A 27 -6.78 -0.38 6.15
C THR A 27 -7.88 -1.20 6.83
N HIS A 28 -9.03 -1.34 6.17
CA HIS A 28 -10.17 -2.08 6.70
C HIS A 28 -9.87 -3.58 6.84
N ALA A 29 -9.27 -4.20 5.82
CA ALA A 29 -8.90 -5.61 5.86
C ALA A 29 -7.91 -5.91 7.00
N ILE A 30 -6.90 -5.04 7.19
CA ILE A 30 -5.94 -5.16 8.30
C ILE A 30 -6.64 -4.97 9.65
N HIS A 31 -7.54 -3.99 9.77
CA HIS A 31 -8.26 -3.73 11.01
C HIS A 31 -9.18 -4.90 11.39
N GLN A 32 -9.98 -5.43 10.45
CA GLN A 32 -10.82 -6.60 10.68
C GLN A 32 -10.00 -7.81 11.14
N ALA A 33 -8.87 -8.06 10.49
CA ALA A 33 -7.98 -9.17 10.88
C ALA A 33 -7.44 -8.99 12.30
N LEU A 34 -7.05 -7.76 12.69
CA LEU A 34 -6.61 -7.44 14.05
C LEU A 34 -7.70 -7.66 15.11
N GLU A 35 -8.96 -7.32 14.81
CA GLU A 35 -10.09 -7.52 15.72
C GLU A 35 -10.36 -9.00 15.99
N THR A 36 -10.14 -9.86 14.98
CA THR A 36 -10.33 -11.32 15.10
C THR A 36 -9.07 -12.08 15.51
N GLU A 37 -7.92 -11.42 15.65
CA GLU A 37 -6.64 -12.06 15.94
C GLU A 37 -6.52 -12.43 17.42
N SER A 38 -6.40 -13.73 17.67
CA SER A 38 -6.19 -14.32 18.99
C SER A 38 -4.71 -14.44 19.38
N ASP A 39 -3.80 -14.50 18.40
CA ASP A 39 -2.36 -14.61 18.66
C ASP A 39 -1.73 -13.24 18.93
N HIS A 40 -1.35 -13.01 20.18
CA HIS A 40 -0.68 -11.79 20.62
C HIS A 40 0.63 -11.49 19.87
N LEU A 41 1.31 -12.48 19.30
CA LEU A 41 2.53 -12.29 18.51
C LEU A 41 2.26 -11.65 17.14
N ASN A 42 1.04 -11.82 16.63
CA ASN A 42 0.62 -11.29 15.33
C ASN A 42 0.09 -9.85 15.43
N ARG A 43 -0.49 -9.47 16.57
CA ARG A 43 -1.08 -8.13 16.78
C ARG A 43 -0.11 -6.97 16.48
N PRO A 44 1.16 -6.98 16.91
CA PRO A 44 2.12 -5.94 16.55
C PRO A 44 2.34 -5.78 15.04
N ARG A 45 2.20 -6.87 14.26
CA ARG A 45 2.36 -6.83 12.80
C ARG A 45 1.21 -6.08 12.14
N TYR A 46 -0.03 -6.41 12.50
CA TYR A 46 -1.19 -5.67 12.00
C TYR A 46 -1.14 -4.19 12.40
N LEU A 47 -0.76 -3.89 13.65
CA LEU A 47 -0.58 -2.51 14.10
C LEU A 47 0.48 -1.77 13.28
N GLY A 48 1.58 -2.44 12.91
CA GLY A 48 2.59 -1.89 12.00
C GLY A 48 2.04 -1.52 10.63
N HIS A 49 1.23 -2.41 10.02
CA HIS A 49 0.58 -2.16 8.73
C HIS A 49 -0.44 -1.00 8.81
N LEU A 50 -1.23 -0.92 9.89
CA LEU A 50 -2.14 0.21 10.12
C LEU A 50 -1.37 1.54 10.28
N ALA A 51 -0.24 1.52 10.98
CA ALA A 51 0.62 2.69 11.10
C ALA A 51 1.19 3.11 9.73
N MET A 52 1.54 2.18 8.85
CA MET A 52 1.97 2.50 7.48
C MET A 52 0.82 3.07 6.65
N ALA A 53 -0.39 2.51 6.75
CA ALA A 53 -1.57 3.04 6.07
C ALA A 53 -1.86 4.50 6.48
N ALA A 54 -1.77 4.81 7.78
CA ALA A 54 -1.91 6.18 8.28
C ALA A 54 -0.82 7.12 7.73
N ARG A 55 0.43 6.65 7.60
CA ARG A 55 1.51 7.44 7.00
C ARG A 55 1.28 7.69 5.52
N ILE A 56 0.79 6.70 4.77
CA ILE A 56 0.41 6.87 3.36
C ILE A 56 -0.67 7.95 3.28
N PHE A 57 -1.75 7.83 4.06
CA PHE A 57 -2.83 8.82 4.10
C PHE A 57 -2.30 10.24 4.37
N MET A 58 -1.44 10.40 5.37
CA MET A 58 -0.83 11.69 5.70
C MET A 58 -0.03 12.25 4.51
N TYR A 59 0.84 11.45 3.90
CA TYR A 59 1.69 11.90 2.79
C TYR A 59 0.89 12.20 1.51
N LEU A 60 -0.22 11.51 1.27
CA LEU A 60 -1.14 11.86 0.18
C LEU A 60 -1.77 13.26 0.31
N HIS A 61 -1.72 13.88 1.50
CA HIS A 61 -2.25 15.22 1.74
C HIS A 61 -1.17 16.29 1.94
N LEU A 62 0.12 15.90 1.93
CA LEU A 62 1.23 16.82 2.04
C LEU A 62 1.89 17.01 0.67
N GLU A 63 2.18 18.26 0.30
CA GLU A 63 2.95 18.58 -0.90
C GLU A 63 4.39 18.04 -0.80
N GLY A 64 4.99 17.64 -1.93
CA GLY A 64 6.39 17.20 -1.99
C GLY A 64 6.69 15.87 -1.28
N SER A 65 5.71 15.01 -1.09
CA SER A 65 5.82 13.79 -0.28
C SER A 65 6.25 12.52 -1.05
N ARG A 66 6.55 12.62 -2.35
CA ARG A 66 6.90 11.49 -3.23
C ARG A 66 7.97 10.58 -2.65
N GLU A 67 9.11 11.13 -2.22
CA GLU A 67 10.21 10.33 -1.67
C GLU A 67 9.81 9.53 -0.42
N LYS A 68 8.90 10.08 0.40
CA LYS A 68 8.38 9.41 1.59
C LYS A 68 7.43 8.28 1.22
N LEU A 69 6.59 8.47 0.21
CA LEU A 69 5.74 7.41 -0.34
C LEU A 69 6.57 6.28 -0.97
N GLU A 70 7.63 6.61 -1.72
CA GLU A 70 8.59 5.63 -2.24
C GLU A 70 9.29 4.85 -1.11
N GLN A 71 9.68 5.55 -0.04
CA GLN A 71 10.28 4.91 1.12
C GLN A 71 9.31 3.92 1.77
N ILE A 72 8.05 4.30 1.95
CA ILE A 72 7.02 3.40 2.49
C ILE A 72 6.80 2.21 1.57
N LEU A 73 6.65 2.44 0.25
CA LEU A 73 6.46 1.37 -0.73
C LEU A 73 7.59 0.34 -0.65
N ARG A 74 8.85 0.79 -0.54
CA ARG A 74 10.01 -0.10 -0.37
C ARG A 74 9.99 -0.85 0.96
N LEU A 75 9.65 -0.18 2.06
CA LEU A 75 9.61 -0.80 3.39
C LEU A 75 8.50 -1.85 3.48
N GLU A 76 7.28 -1.50 3.09
CA GLU A 76 6.14 -2.42 3.13
C GLU A 76 6.33 -3.61 2.19
N ASN A 77 6.87 -3.41 0.98
CA ASN A 77 7.22 -4.52 0.10
C ASN A 77 8.18 -5.52 0.77
N ARG A 78 9.15 -5.04 1.56
CA ARG A 78 10.04 -5.91 2.34
C ARG A 78 9.32 -6.58 3.50
N SER A 79 8.46 -5.84 4.20
CA SER A 79 7.63 -6.39 5.30
C SER A 79 6.74 -7.53 4.82
N HIS A 80 6.11 -7.39 3.65
CA HIS A 80 5.26 -8.43 3.05
C HIS A 80 6.05 -9.56 2.36
N ALA A 81 7.31 -9.31 1.96
CA ALA A 81 8.21 -10.33 1.43
C ALA A 81 8.77 -11.25 2.53
N GLN A 82 8.82 -10.78 3.78
CA GLN A 82 9.12 -11.65 4.92
C GLN A 82 7.93 -12.59 5.14
N THR A 83 8.21 -13.88 5.30
CA THR A 83 7.18 -14.88 5.60
C THR A 83 6.61 -14.59 6.98
N LEU A 84 5.52 -13.81 7.03
CA LEU A 84 4.69 -13.73 8.21
C LEU A 84 4.10 -15.14 8.45
N PRO A 85 3.96 -15.59 9.70
CA PRO A 85 3.33 -16.86 9.99
C PRO A 85 1.79 -16.75 9.86
N GLY A 86 1.15 -17.86 9.49
CA GLY A 86 -0.30 -18.04 9.61
C GLY A 86 -1.16 -17.11 8.74
N ALA A 87 -2.39 -16.87 9.21
CA ALA A 87 -3.43 -16.11 8.48
C ALA A 87 -3.09 -14.63 8.27
N VAL A 88 -2.23 -14.05 9.12
CA VAL A 88 -1.69 -12.69 8.99
C VAL A 88 -1.03 -12.50 7.62
N ALA A 89 -0.20 -13.48 7.24
CA ALA A 89 0.61 -13.42 6.04
C ALA A 89 -0.19 -13.42 4.75
N VAL A 90 -1.35 -14.09 4.78
CA VAL A 90 -2.26 -14.18 3.64
C VAL A 90 -3.06 -12.89 3.58
N THR A 91 -3.72 -12.51 4.68
CA THR A 91 -4.58 -11.34 4.76
C THR A 91 -3.83 -10.05 4.41
N THR A 92 -2.68 -9.80 5.03
CA THR A 92 -1.96 -8.53 4.82
C THR A 92 -1.36 -8.45 3.43
N ARG A 93 -0.90 -9.58 2.88
CA ARG A 93 -0.34 -9.67 1.52
C ARG A 93 -1.40 -9.47 0.46
N ASP A 94 -2.56 -10.08 0.60
CA ASP A 94 -3.62 -9.97 -0.40
C ASP A 94 -4.22 -8.56 -0.40
N ALA A 95 -4.41 -7.97 0.78
CA ALA A 95 -4.80 -6.55 0.88
C ALA A 95 -3.73 -5.63 0.26
N TRP A 96 -2.45 -5.87 0.52
CA TRP A 96 -1.35 -5.07 -0.05
C TRP A 96 -1.22 -5.20 -1.56
N ARG A 97 -1.46 -6.39 -2.13
CA ARG A 97 -1.44 -6.64 -3.58
C ARG A 97 -2.45 -5.78 -4.35
N LEU A 98 -3.56 -5.40 -3.72
CA LEU A 98 -4.56 -4.51 -4.32
C LEU A 98 -4.13 -3.03 -4.27
N LEU A 99 -3.42 -2.62 -3.21
CA LEU A 99 -2.98 -1.24 -3.01
C LEU A 99 -1.69 -0.90 -3.78
N VAL A 100 -0.69 -1.79 -3.76
CA VAL A 100 0.64 -1.60 -4.39
C VAL A 100 0.61 -1.01 -5.79
N PRO A 101 -0.10 -1.60 -6.77
CA PRO A 101 -0.02 -1.12 -8.14
C PRO A 101 -0.58 0.30 -8.28
N LYS A 102 -1.60 0.65 -7.49
CA LYS A 102 -2.19 1.99 -7.47
C LYS A 102 -1.27 3.00 -6.80
N LEU A 103 -0.65 2.62 -5.67
CA LEU A 103 0.32 3.47 -4.98
C LEU A 103 1.57 3.72 -5.85
N ALA A 104 2.07 2.69 -6.55
CA ALA A 104 3.17 2.83 -7.48
C ALA A 104 2.83 3.77 -8.65
N ALA A 105 1.65 3.58 -9.27
CA ALA A 105 1.18 4.44 -10.35
C ALA A 105 1.03 5.91 -9.91
N TYR A 106 0.52 6.16 -8.70
CA TYR A 106 0.44 7.51 -8.12
C TYR A 106 1.84 8.14 -7.96
N ILE A 107 2.79 7.40 -7.40
CA ILE A 107 4.16 7.87 -7.15
C ILE A 107 4.91 8.21 -8.44
N GLU A 108 4.75 7.40 -9.50
CA GLU A 108 5.41 7.63 -10.78
C GLU A 108 4.99 8.96 -11.45
N GLN A 109 3.82 9.47 -11.07
CA GLN A 109 3.18 10.65 -11.65
C GLN A 109 3.28 11.91 -10.78
N ALA A 110 3.55 11.75 -9.48
CA ALA A 110 3.75 12.82 -8.49
C ALA A 110 5.15 13.45 -8.57
#